data_AF-A0A5C9E521-F1
#
_entry.id   AF-A0A5C9E521-F1
#
_cell.length_a   1.000
_cell.length_b   1.000
_cell.length_c   1.000
_cell.angle_alpha   90.00
_cell.angle_beta   90.00
_cell.angle_gamma   90.00
#
_symmetry.space_group_name_H-M   'P 1'
#
loop_
_entity.id
_entity.type
_entity.pdbx_description
1 polymer ?
#
loop_
_entity_poly.entity_id
_entity_poly.type
_entity_poly.pdbx_seq_one_letter_code
_entity_poly.pdbx_strand_id
1 'polypeptide(L)'
;MQDEITEDMIKLLHIIHKYTLQEEKEKDPKWIKELPLATLIYKGIITGLFETYDYAPWSVQMLDGTRQWLNVSREAKDDLEDLLRLGLISILRLSTGNYGYITAYRVTPRGASFLSSASEEIKKTVNQLLYCNSEHLRFVEIQNRQFYLFCTACGIRERVSIDDLEDIPYKSRSYLPKYLGIGDLARGEKE
;
A
#
# COMPACT_ATOMS: atom_id res chain seq x y z
N MET A 1 -12.12 19.56 -13.56
CA MET A 1 -11.58 19.48 -12.18
C MET A 1 -12.07 18.26 -11.41
N GLN A 2 -13.02 17.48 -11.97
CA GLN A 2 -13.33 16.11 -11.52
C GLN A 2 -12.51 15.06 -12.29
N ASP A 3 -11.67 15.50 -13.23
CA ASP A 3 -11.03 14.66 -14.26
C ASP A 3 -9.71 14.01 -13.82
N GLU A 4 -9.28 14.19 -12.57
CA GLU A 4 -8.01 13.64 -12.05
C GLU A 4 -8.19 12.49 -11.04
N ILE A 5 -9.41 12.12 -10.66
CA ILE A 5 -9.64 11.07 -9.64
C ILE A 5 -9.96 9.75 -10.32
N THR A 6 -9.06 8.78 -10.20
CA THR A 6 -9.23 7.42 -10.70
C THR A 6 -10.06 6.56 -9.74
N GLU A 7 -10.61 5.44 -10.21
CA GLU A 7 -11.34 4.51 -9.34
C GLU A 7 -10.44 3.89 -8.27
N ASP A 8 -9.17 3.62 -8.58
CA ASP A 8 -8.20 3.07 -7.64
C ASP A 8 -7.89 4.06 -6.51
N MET A 9 -7.80 5.36 -6.79
CA MET A 9 -7.73 6.41 -5.76
C MET A 9 -8.96 6.41 -4.84
N ILE A 10 -10.16 6.17 -5.38
CA ILE A 10 -11.40 6.08 -4.59
C ILE A 10 -11.36 4.85 -3.67
N LYS A 11 -10.94 3.69 -4.20
CA LYS A 11 -10.76 2.46 -3.43
C LYS A 11 -9.76 2.67 -2.28
N LEU A 12 -8.61 3.28 -2.57
CA LEU A 12 -7.58 3.61 -1.60
C LEU A 12 -8.09 4.56 -0.51
N LEU A 13 -8.78 5.63 -0.91
CA LEU A 13 -9.39 6.58 0.02
C LEU A 13 -10.42 5.91 0.95
N HIS A 14 -11.22 4.97 0.42
CA HIS A 14 -12.20 4.21 1.20
C HIS A 14 -11.53 3.27 2.20
N ILE A 15 -10.40 2.63 1.86
CA ILE A 15 -9.60 1.86 2.81
C ILE A 15 -9.18 2.74 3.99
N ILE A 16 -8.53 3.89 3.70
CA ILE A 16 -8.06 4.81 4.75
C ILE A 16 -9.25 5.29 5.60
N HIS A 17 -10.39 5.59 4.98
CA HIS A 17 -11.60 6.03 5.67
C HIS A 17 -12.09 5.01 6.70
N LYS A 18 -12.14 3.72 6.33
CA LYS A 18 -12.59 2.66 7.25
C LYS A 18 -11.68 2.50 8.47
N TYR A 19 -10.38 2.62 8.31
CA TYR A 19 -9.42 2.53 9.42
C TYR A 19 -9.31 3.81 10.26
N THR A 20 -9.78 4.94 9.72
CA THR A 20 -9.69 6.25 10.38
C THR A 20 -11.06 6.79 10.79
N LEU A 21 -12.11 5.95 10.66
CA LEU A 21 -13.45 6.25 11.11
C LEU A 21 -13.42 6.48 12.63
N GLN A 22 -13.77 7.69 13.02
CA GLN A 22 -13.88 8.10 14.41
C GLN A 22 -15.34 7.92 14.84
N GLU A 23 -15.57 7.17 15.91
CA GLU A 23 -16.88 7.17 16.56
C GLU A 23 -17.03 8.46 17.38
N GLU A 24 -18.23 9.02 17.48
CA GLU A 24 -18.49 10.30 18.19
C GLU A 24 -18.00 10.31 19.64
N LYS A 25 -17.81 9.12 20.25
CA LYS A 25 -17.34 8.95 21.63
C LYS A 25 -15.82 8.99 21.78
N GLU A 26 -15.07 8.89 20.70
CA GLU A 26 -13.61 8.90 20.74
C GLU A 26 -13.07 10.33 20.68
N LYS A 27 -12.27 10.72 21.67
CA LYS A 27 -11.66 12.05 21.73
C LYS A 27 -10.47 12.20 20.79
N ASP A 28 -9.72 11.13 20.59
CA ASP A 28 -8.48 11.16 19.82
C ASP A 28 -8.69 10.74 18.36
N PRO A 29 -8.07 11.43 17.40
CA PRO A 29 -8.18 11.08 16.00
C PRO A 29 -7.44 9.76 15.70
N LYS A 30 -8.08 8.88 14.94
CA LYS A 30 -7.48 7.64 14.44
C LYS A 30 -6.66 7.90 13.17
N TRP A 31 -5.50 7.23 13.09
CA TRP A 31 -4.56 7.31 11.97
C TRP A 31 -4.13 5.90 11.56
N ILE A 32 -4.03 5.66 10.26
CA ILE A 32 -3.43 4.42 9.73
C ILE A 32 -1.97 4.66 9.38
N LYS A 33 -1.06 3.84 9.92
CA LYS A 33 0.38 3.92 9.62
C LYS A 33 0.68 3.41 8.22
N GLU A 34 1.74 3.92 7.60
CA GLU A 34 2.16 3.58 6.23
C GLU A 34 2.40 2.07 6.03
N LEU A 35 3.08 1.41 6.97
CA LEU A 35 3.37 -0.04 6.89
C LEU A 35 2.10 -0.92 6.85
N PRO A 36 1.15 -0.79 7.80
CA PRO A 36 -0.18 -1.39 7.69
C PRO A 36 -0.91 -1.09 6.39
N LEU A 37 -0.89 0.18 5.95
CA LEU A 37 -1.56 0.59 4.71
C LEU A 37 -0.95 -0.11 3.49
N ALA A 38 0.38 -0.15 3.39
CA ALA A 38 1.09 -0.85 2.32
C ALA A 38 0.77 -2.35 2.28
N THR A 39 0.58 -2.97 3.46
CA THR A 39 0.15 -4.38 3.56
C THR A 39 -1.25 -4.61 2.99
N LEU A 40 -2.18 -3.70 3.26
CA LEU A 40 -3.53 -3.75 2.71
C LEU A 40 -3.54 -3.51 1.20
N ILE A 41 -2.73 -2.57 0.72
CA ILE A 41 -2.57 -2.29 -0.72
C ILE A 41 -2.05 -3.53 -1.44
N TYR A 42 -0.96 -4.12 -0.94
CA TYR A 42 -0.40 -5.35 -1.52
C TYR A 42 -1.41 -6.51 -1.55
N LYS A 43 -2.14 -6.72 -0.45
CA LYS A 43 -3.22 -7.72 -0.43
C LYS A 43 -4.28 -7.39 -1.48
N GLY A 44 -4.66 -6.12 -1.61
CA GLY A 44 -5.57 -5.61 -2.62
C GLY A 44 -5.12 -5.96 -4.04
N ILE A 45 -3.85 -5.73 -4.36
CA ILE A 45 -3.26 -6.05 -5.66
C ILE A 45 -3.35 -7.55 -5.94
N ILE A 46 -2.94 -8.41 -4.98
CA ILE A 46 -3.03 -9.87 -5.13
C ILE A 46 -4.47 -10.34 -5.36
N THR A 47 -5.44 -9.72 -4.68
CA THR A 47 -6.86 -10.07 -4.83
C THR A 47 -7.52 -9.46 -6.06
N GLY A 48 -6.81 -8.64 -6.85
CA GLY A 48 -7.35 -7.94 -8.02
C GLY A 48 -8.30 -6.79 -7.66
N LEU A 49 -8.17 -6.19 -6.47
CA LEU A 49 -8.97 -5.03 -6.06
C LEU A 49 -8.59 -3.78 -6.87
N PHE A 50 -7.29 -3.58 -7.09
CA PHE A 50 -6.74 -2.48 -7.86
C PHE A 50 -6.46 -2.97 -9.28
N GLU A 51 -6.81 -2.17 -10.28
CA GLU A 51 -6.64 -2.53 -11.69
C GLU A 51 -5.28 -2.07 -12.23
N THR A 52 -4.82 -0.90 -11.77
CA THR A 52 -3.64 -0.24 -12.31
C THR A 52 -2.38 -0.43 -11.46
N TYR A 53 -2.53 -0.80 -10.19
CA TYR A 53 -1.40 -0.88 -9.27
C TYR A 53 -0.57 -2.13 -9.49
N ASP A 54 0.73 -1.95 -9.65
CA ASP A 54 1.71 -3.01 -9.54
C ASP A 54 2.45 -2.95 -8.19
N TYR A 55 3.32 -3.91 -7.94
CA TYR A 55 4.21 -3.87 -6.78
C TYR A 55 5.63 -4.18 -7.19
N ALA A 56 6.58 -3.60 -6.47
CA ALA A 56 8.00 -3.89 -6.63
C ALA A 56 8.70 -3.99 -5.27
N PRO A 57 9.80 -4.77 -5.17
CA PRO A 57 10.61 -4.82 -3.96
C PRO A 57 11.17 -3.44 -3.60
N TRP A 58 10.93 -2.99 -2.37
CA TRP A 58 11.45 -1.74 -1.84
C TRP A 58 12.02 -1.92 -0.42
N SER A 59 13.11 -1.23 -0.12
CA SER A 59 13.72 -1.26 1.22
C SER A 59 12.99 -0.32 2.16
N VAL A 60 12.19 -0.88 3.07
CA VAL A 60 11.36 -0.15 4.03
C VAL A 60 12.00 -0.18 5.42
N GLN A 61 11.92 0.93 6.14
CA GLN A 61 12.36 1.02 7.53
C GLN A 61 11.27 0.44 8.45
N MET A 62 11.67 -0.49 9.31
CA MET A 62 10.82 -1.13 10.30
C MET A 62 10.82 -0.33 11.62
N LEU A 63 9.84 -0.60 12.50
CA LEU A 63 9.70 0.11 13.77
C LEU A 63 10.89 -0.07 14.72
N ASP A 64 11.61 -1.20 14.62
CA ASP A 64 12.82 -1.49 15.38
C ASP A 64 14.07 -0.77 14.82
N GLY A 65 13.93 0.00 13.74
CA GLY A 65 15.02 0.71 13.06
C GLY A 65 15.76 -0.13 12.02
N THR A 66 15.45 -1.44 11.90
CA THR A 66 16.00 -2.28 10.86
C THR A 66 15.38 -1.97 9.50
N ARG A 67 15.96 -2.49 8.42
CA ARG A 67 15.37 -2.42 7.08
C ARG A 67 14.94 -3.81 6.63
N GLN A 68 13.82 -3.86 5.92
CA GLN A 68 13.29 -5.06 5.29
C GLN A 68 12.86 -4.74 3.87
N TRP A 69 13.13 -5.66 2.97
CA TRP A 69 12.61 -5.59 1.61
C TRP A 69 11.16 -6.07 1.62
N LEU A 70 10.25 -5.24 1.11
CA LEU A 70 8.82 -5.50 1.05
C LEU A 70 8.32 -5.17 -0.36
N ASN A 71 7.32 -5.90 -0.83
CA ASN A 71 6.60 -5.57 -2.06
C ASN A 71 5.70 -4.35 -1.82
N VAL A 72 6.03 -3.22 -2.45
CA VAL A 72 5.31 -1.95 -2.29
C VAL A 72 4.95 -1.40 -3.67
N SER A 73 3.72 -0.88 -3.81
CA SER A 73 3.27 -0.21 -5.02
C SER A 73 3.78 1.22 -5.08
N ARG A 74 4.30 1.64 -6.24
CA ARG A 74 4.71 3.03 -6.48
C ARG A 74 3.50 3.88 -6.86
N GLU A 75 2.61 3.35 -7.68
CA GLU A 75 1.37 3.97 -8.11
C GLU A 75 0.51 4.34 -6.89
N ALA A 76 0.40 3.42 -5.92
CA ALA A 76 -0.33 3.72 -4.69
C ALA A 76 0.32 4.84 -3.86
N LYS A 77 1.64 5.01 -3.91
CA LYS A 77 2.33 6.13 -3.24
C LYS A 77 2.08 7.45 -3.96
N ASP A 78 2.13 7.43 -5.28
CA ASP A 78 1.85 8.60 -6.11
C ASP A 78 0.39 9.06 -5.89
N ASP A 79 -0.56 8.11 -5.88
CA ASP A 79 -1.97 8.37 -5.58
C ASP A 79 -2.19 8.91 -4.15
N LEU A 80 -1.42 8.46 -3.15
CA LEU A 80 -1.45 9.05 -1.80
C LEU A 80 -1.00 10.52 -1.81
N GLU A 81 0.03 10.87 -2.59
CA GLU A 81 0.47 12.26 -2.73
C GLU A 81 -0.60 13.10 -3.43
N ASP A 82 -1.26 12.58 -4.45
CA ASP A 82 -2.31 13.30 -5.16
C ASP A 82 -3.57 13.48 -4.31
N LEU A 83 -3.98 12.46 -3.55
CA LEU A 83 -5.05 12.58 -2.55
C LEU A 83 -4.71 13.63 -1.47
N LEU A 84 -3.44 13.77 -1.10
CA LEU A 84 -2.96 14.79 -0.17
C LEU A 84 -3.03 16.18 -0.80
N ARG A 85 -2.56 16.34 -2.05
CA ARG A 85 -2.61 17.62 -2.81
C ARG A 85 -4.04 18.10 -3.01
N LEU A 86 -4.98 17.20 -3.27
CA LEU A 86 -6.41 17.48 -3.39
C LEU A 86 -7.08 17.81 -2.04
N GLY A 87 -6.38 17.62 -0.91
CA GLY A 87 -6.88 17.87 0.43
C GLY A 87 -7.96 16.87 0.87
N LEU A 88 -7.94 15.65 0.32
CA LEU A 88 -8.86 14.57 0.70
C LEU A 88 -8.33 13.79 1.89
N ILE A 89 -7.00 13.66 2.02
CA ILE A 89 -6.33 13.07 3.17
C ILE A 89 -5.42 14.07 3.88
N SER A 90 -5.06 13.76 5.12
CA SER A 90 -4.06 14.44 5.93
C SER A 90 -2.95 13.46 6.29
N ILE A 91 -1.74 13.99 6.43
CA ILE A 91 -0.54 13.22 6.76
C ILE A 91 0.02 13.67 8.11
N LEU A 92 0.46 12.70 8.91
CA LEU A 92 1.16 12.92 10.16
C LEU A 92 2.51 12.21 10.09
N ARG A 93 3.60 12.96 10.25
CA ARG A 93 4.95 12.40 10.33
C ARG A 93 5.44 12.45 11.77
N LEU A 94 5.72 11.28 12.34
CA LEU A 94 6.18 11.10 13.71
C LEU A 94 7.64 10.70 13.69
N SER A 95 8.49 11.38 14.47
CA SER A 95 9.87 10.94 14.68
C SER A 95 9.88 9.74 15.62
N THR A 96 10.70 8.73 15.31
CA THR A 96 11.00 7.63 16.22
C THR A 96 12.24 7.95 17.04
N GLY A 97 12.46 7.19 18.13
CA GLY A 97 13.68 7.31 18.94
C GLY A 97 14.97 6.97 18.18
N ASN A 98 14.87 6.21 17.09
CA ASN A 98 15.99 5.79 16.26
C ASN A 98 16.26 6.75 15.07
N TYR A 99 15.88 8.02 15.20
CA TYR A 99 16.02 9.04 14.14
C TYR A 99 15.31 8.71 12.82
N GLY A 100 14.36 7.78 12.84
CA GLY A 100 13.48 7.46 11.70
C GLY A 100 12.19 8.27 11.75
N TYR A 101 11.41 8.18 10.67
CA TYR A 101 10.07 8.77 10.64
C TYR A 101 9.03 7.71 10.32
N ILE A 102 7.91 7.75 11.03
CA ILE A 102 6.72 6.98 10.71
C ILE A 102 5.70 7.94 10.12
N THR A 103 5.24 7.62 8.92
CA THR A 103 4.15 8.33 8.27
C THR A 103 2.82 7.66 8.62
N ALA A 104 1.81 8.46 8.92
CA ALA A 104 0.46 8.00 9.12
C ALA A 104 -0.53 8.90 8.37
N TYR A 105 -1.64 8.32 7.93
CA TYR A 105 -2.64 8.95 7.09
C TYR A 105 -4.00 8.97 7.77
N ARG A 106 -4.80 10.00 7.46
CA ARG A 106 -6.18 10.15 7.91
C ARG A 106 -7.04 10.78 6.81
N VAL A 107 -8.31 10.38 6.72
CA VAL A 107 -9.26 11.04 5.82
C VAL A 107 -9.75 12.35 6.42
N THR A 108 -9.80 13.40 5.61
CA THR A 108 -10.34 14.72 5.99
C THR A 108 -11.87 14.72 5.92
N PRO A 109 -12.57 15.70 6.55
CA PRO A 109 -14.01 15.84 6.37
C PRO A 109 -14.42 15.99 4.89
N ARG A 110 -13.61 16.69 4.09
CA ARG A 110 -13.80 16.83 2.64
C ARG A 110 -13.70 15.48 1.91
N GLY A 111 -12.71 14.67 2.26
CA GLY A 111 -12.55 13.30 1.74
C GLY A 111 -13.73 12.40 2.10
N ALA A 112 -14.26 12.53 3.32
CA ALA A 112 -15.44 11.77 3.73
C ALA A 112 -16.71 12.19 2.95
N SER A 113 -16.92 13.48 2.73
CA SER A 113 -18.01 13.97 1.87
C SER A 113 -17.83 13.58 0.41
N PHE A 114 -16.60 13.47 -0.08
CA PHE A 114 -16.34 12.97 -1.41
C PHE A 114 -16.70 11.48 -1.53
N LEU A 115 -16.31 10.66 -0.54
CA LEU A 115 -16.67 9.24 -0.50
C LEU A 115 -18.17 8.98 -0.41
N SER A 116 -18.97 9.86 0.21
CA SER A 116 -20.43 9.67 0.24
C SER A 116 -21.05 9.74 -1.16
N SER A 117 -20.45 10.48 -2.09
CA SER A 117 -20.86 10.56 -3.49
C SER A 117 -20.35 9.42 -4.37
N ALA A 118 -19.36 8.63 -3.90
CA ALA A 118 -18.80 7.51 -4.64
C ALA A 118 -19.78 6.33 -4.74
N SER A 119 -19.64 5.52 -5.80
CA SER A 119 -20.52 4.37 -6.06
C SER A 119 -20.47 3.33 -4.94
N GLU A 120 -21.64 2.79 -4.59
CA GLU A 120 -21.74 1.74 -3.56
C GLU A 120 -21.11 0.42 -4.01
N GLU A 121 -20.98 0.19 -5.31
CA GLU A 121 -20.33 -0.99 -5.88
C GLU A 121 -18.84 -1.02 -5.51
N ILE A 122 -18.11 0.08 -5.74
CA ILE A 122 -16.70 0.20 -5.37
C ILE A 122 -16.51 -0.02 -3.87
N LYS A 123 -17.38 0.59 -3.04
CA LYS A 123 -17.31 0.45 -1.56
C LYS A 123 -17.52 -1.01 -1.14
N LYS A 124 -18.43 -1.74 -1.78
CA LYS A 124 -18.68 -3.16 -1.50
C LYS A 124 -17.47 -4.02 -1.82
N THR A 125 -16.84 -3.82 -2.97
CA THR A 125 -15.64 -4.57 -3.36
C THR A 125 -14.50 -4.36 -2.37
N VAL A 126 -14.27 -3.12 -1.93
CA VAL A 126 -13.26 -2.84 -0.90
C VAL A 126 -13.66 -3.47 0.45
N ASN A 127 -14.92 -3.37 0.86
CA ASN A 127 -15.38 -3.95 2.13
C ASN A 127 -15.20 -5.48 2.18
N GLN A 128 -15.33 -6.19 1.05
CA GLN A 128 -15.09 -7.63 0.99
C GLN A 128 -13.66 -8.01 1.39
N LEU A 129 -12.67 -7.16 1.10
CA LEU A 129 -11.29 -7.38 1.51
C LEU A 129 -11.06 -7.07 2.99
N LEU A 130 -11.68 -5.99 3.49
CA LEU A 130 -11.44 -5.46 4.82
C LEU A 130 -12.19 -6.20 5.94
N TYR A 131 -13.38 -6.72 5.64
CA TYR A 131 -14.26 -7.32 6.65
C TYR A 131 -14.20 -8.85 6.63
N CYS A 132 -14.15 -9.45 7.82
CA CYS A 132 -14.44 -10.86 8.01
C CYS A 132 -15.94 -11.05 8.24
N ASN A 133 -16.59 -11.91 7.44
CA ASN A 133 -18.03 -12.20 7.53
C ASN A 133 -18.93 -10.96 7.53
N SER A 134 -18.51 -9.88 6.85
CA SER A 134 -19.24 -8.62 6.68
C SER A 134 -19.49 -7.76 7.93
N GLU A 135 -19.08 -8.20 9.13
CA GLU A 135 -19.34 -7.46 10.39
C GLU A 135 -18.07 -6.97 11.10
N HIS A 136 -16.96 -7.70 10.97
CA HIS A 136 -15.74 -7.39 11.74
C HIS A 136 -14.60 -6.92 10.86
N LEU A 137 -14.14 -5.69 11.09
CA LEU A 137 -12.98 -5.12 10.41
C LEU A 137 -11.70 -5.87 10.82
N ARG A 138 -10.91 -6.28 9.83
CA ARG A 138 -9.60 -6.92 10.05
C ARG A 138 -8.54 -5.85 10.26
N PHE A 139 -7.59 -6.10 11.16
CA PHE A 139 -6.47 -5.20 11.43
C PHE A 139 -5.16 -5.84 10.97
N VAL A 140 -4.22 -5.01 10.52
CA VAL A 140 -2.87 -5.48 10.22
C VAL A 140 -2.06 -5.51 11.51
N GLU A 141 -1.61 -6.70 11.88
CA GLU A 141 -0.70 -6.94 12.99
C GLU A 141 0.67 -7.33 12.43
N ILE A 142 1.73 -6.68 12.92
CA ILE A 142 3.12 -6.97 12.52
C ILE A 142 3.80 -7.62 13.73
N GLN A 143 4.11 -8.91 13.61
CA GLN A 143 4.80 -9.69 14.64
C GLN A 143 6.06 -10.28 14.04
N ASN A 144 7.21 -10.14 14.71
CA ASN A 144 8.47 -10.75 14.30
C ASN A 144 8.81 -10.55 12.81
N ARG A 145 8.61 -9.34 12.28
CA ARG A 145 8.86 -8.98 10.86
C ARG A 145 7.95 -9.69 9.84
N GLN A 146 6.88 -10.31 10.30
CA GLN A 146 5.84 -10.94 9.50
C GLN A 146 4.53 -10.15 9.63
N PHE A 147 3.74 -10.18 8.56
CA PHE A 147 2.53 -9.37 8.43
C PHE A 147 1.30 -10.28 8.45
N TYR A 148 0.34 -9.95 9.32
CA TYR A 148 -0.88 -10.71 9.51
C TYR A 148 -2.10 -9.80 9.42
N LEU A 149 -3.15 -10.30 8.78
CA LEU A 149 -4.51 -9.76 8.92
C LEU A 149 -5.20 -10.50 10.05
N PHE A 150 -5.50 -9.77 11.12
CA PHE A 150 -6.13 -10.29 12.32
C PHE A 150 -7.59 -9.82 12.43
N CYS A 151 -8.48 -10.76 12.69
CA CYS A 151 -9.89 -10.52 12.96
C CYS A 151 -10.14 -10.65 14.48
N THR A 152 -10.56 -9.56 15.13
CA THR A 152 -10.76 -9.52 16.59
C THR A 152 -11.87 -10.45 17.08
N ALA A 153 -12.95 -10.62 16.31
CA ALA A 153 -14.09 -11.44 16.73
C ALA A 153 -13.89 -12.93 16.48
N CYS A 154 -13.27 -13.29 15.35
CA CYS A 154 -13.09 -14.68 14.96
C CYS A 154 -11.75 -15.28 15.40
N GLY A 155 -10.79 -14.42 15.81
CA GLY A 155 -9.46 -14.84 16.23
C GLY A 155 -8.56 -15.36 15.10
N ILE A 156 -9.06 -15.37 13.85
CA ILE A 156 -8.33 -15.85 12.68
C ILE A 156 -7.23 -14.85 12.33
N ARG A 157 -6.02 -15.40 12.12
CA ARG A 157 -4.85 -14.69 11.63
C ARG A 157 -4.52 -15.22 10.25
N GLU A 158 -4.63 -14.37 9.24
CA GLU A 158 -4.26 -14.67 7.87
C GLU A 158 -2.89 -14.05 7.57
N ARG A 159 -1.90 -14.84 7.16
CA ARG A 159 -0.58 -14.31 6.79
C ARG A 159 -0.64 -13.60 5.44
N VAL A 160 -0.07 -12.41 5.36
CA VAL A 160 0.13 -11.65 4.12
C VAL A 160 1.60 -11.68 3.76
N SER A 161 1.95 -12.35 2.67
CA SER A 161 3.33 -12.53 2.19
C SER A 161 3.87 -11.30 1.44
N ILE A 162 3.81 -10.11 2.05
CA ILE A 162 4.41 -8.88 1.49
C ILE A 162 5.94 -8.90 1.57
N ASP A 163 6.48 -9.71 2.47
CA ASP A 163 7.90 -9.97 2.68
C ASP A 163 8.51 -10.98 1.70
N ASP A 164 7.67 -11.70 0.95
CA ASP A 164 8.10 -12.73 0.02
C ASP A 164 8.40 -12.09 -1.35
N LEU A 165 9.69 -12.01 -1.70
CA LEU A 165 10.12 -11.39 -2.94
C LEU A 165 10.20 -12.46 -4.03
N GLU A 166 9.49 -12.23 -5.13
CA GLU A 166 9.60 -13.12 -6.29
C GLU A 166 11.00 -13.03 -6.90
N ASP A 167 11.59 -14.18 -7.20
CA ASP A 167 12.84 -14.26 -7.94
C ASP A 167 12.53 -14.19 -9.44
N ILE A 168 12.90 -13.07 -10.07
CA ILE A 168 12.65 -12.84 -11.49
C ILE A 168 13.92 -13.21 -12.27
N PRO A 169 13.89 -14.22 -13.16
CA PRO A 169 15.04 -14.55 -13.97
C PRO A 169 15.28 -13.44 -15.00
N TYR A 170 16.29 -12.60 -14.77
CA TYR A 170 16.70 -11.58 -15.73
C TYR A 170 17.91 -12.05 -16.55
N LYS A 171 17.83 -11.91 -17.86
CA LYS A 171 18.97 -12.07 -18.76
C LYS A 171 19.51 -10.68 -19.08
N SER A 172 20.60 -10.29 -18.43
CA SER A 172 21.29 -9.05 -18.77
C SER A 172 22.23 -9.28 -19.95
N ARG A 173 22.23 -8.35 -20.91
CA ARG A 173 23.26 -8.26 -21.94
C ARG A 173 23.79 -6.84 -21.92
N SER A 174 25.10 -6.70 -21.76
CA SER A 174 25.73 -5.39 -21.86
C SER A 174 25.50 -4.81 -23.25
N TYR A 175 24.87 -3.65 -23.33
CA TYR A 175 24.86 -2.86 -24.55
C TYR A 175 26.25 -2.26 -24.76
N LEU A 176 26.98 -2.75 -25.75
CA LEU A 176 28.26 -2.20 -26.15
C LEU A 176 28.05 -1.30 -27.38
N PRO A 177 28.27 0.02 -27.25
CA PRO A 177 28.16 0.92 -28.40
C PRO A 177 29.07 0.50 -29.55
N LYS A 178 28.53 0.48 -30.77
CA LYS A 178 29.21 -0.03 -31.96
C LYS A 178 30.53 0.69 -32.29
N TYR A 179 30.65 1.97 -31.93
CA TYR A 179 31.83 2.79 -32.22
C TYR A 179 33.07 2.40 -31.40
N LEU A 180 32.95 1.56 -30.38
CA LEU A 180 34.09 1.01 -29.63
C LEU A 180 34.77 -0.15 -30.38
N GLY A 181 34.25 -0.61 -31.52
CA GLY A 181 34.81 -1.72 -32.30
C GLY A 181 34.68 -3.11 -31.63
N ILE A 182 34.10 -3.18 -30.43
CA ILE A 182 33.96 -4.39 -29.60
C ILE A 182 32.52 -4.94 -29.66
N GLY A 183 31.57 -4.19 -30.24
CA GLY A 183 30.13 -4.52 -30.25
C GLY A 183 29.78 -5.87 -30.87
N ASP A 184 30.64 -6.42 -31.74
CA ASP A 184 30.44 -7.72 -32.39
C ASP A 184 31.21 -8.87 -31.72
N LEU A 185 32.19 -8.59 -30.86
CA LEU A 185 32.99 -9.62 -30.16
C LEU A 185 32.22 -10.27 -29.00
N ALA A 186 31.22 -9.59 -28.44
CA ALA A 186 30.35 -10.11 -27.37
C ALA A 186 29.19 -11.00 -27.89
N ARG A 187 29.27 -11.47 -29.14
CA ARG A 187 28.27 -12.38 -29.77
C ARG A 187 28.67 -13.86 -29.70
N GLY A 188 29.65 -14.22 -28.86
CA GLY A 188 29.96 -15.61 -28.56
C GLY A 188 28.89 -16.22 -27.65
N GLU A 189 27.78 -16.67 -28.24
CA GLU A 189 26.99 -17.75 -27.64
C GLU A 189 27.90 -18.98 -27.58
N LYS A 190 28.30 -19.38 -26.38
CA LYS A 190 28.75 -20.75 -26.17
C LYS A 190 27.49 -21.57 -25.89
N GLU A 191 27.20 -22.48 -26.79
CA GLU A 191 26.29 -23.63 -26.62
C GLU A 191 26.62 -24.43 -25.36
#